data_AF-A0A497L8H6-F1
#
_entry.id   AF-A0A497L8H6-F1
#
_cell.length_a   1.000
_cell.length_b   1.000
_cell.length_c   1.000
_cell.angle_alpha   90.00
_cell.angle_beta   90.00
_cell.angle_gamma   90.00
#
_symmetry.space_group_name_H-M   'P 1'
#
loop_
_entity.id
_entity.type
_entity.pdbx_description
1 polymer ?
#
loop_
_entity_poly.entity_id
_entity_poly.type
_entity_poly.pdbx_seq_one_letter_code
_entity_poly.pdbx_strand_id
1 'polypeptide(L)'
;TSFLDPAGAAEILSLVAELNKRLGITVLLVEHRLDMASPYADRVVVMDRGRVVLDGPPEEVLTSREAEEVGIGIPKVVRLYELLAESGLRLPKVPLTPKDMASLVAEVAGACR
;
A
#
# COMPACT_ATOMS: atom_id res chain seq x y z
N THR A 1 7.82 -6.40 -11.93
CA THR A 1 8.69 -7.52 -11.48
C THR A 1 8.34 -8.88 -12.12
N SER A 2 7.90 -8.90 -13.37
CA SER A 2 7.13 -10.03 -13.95
C SER A 2 7.88 -11.36 -14.21
N PHE A 3 9.19 -11.42 -13.96
CA PHE A 3 10.02 -12.63 -14.14
C PHE A 3 10.70 -13.11 -12.86
N LEU A 4 10.32 -12.53 -11.72
CA LEU A 4 10.89 -12.85 -10.42
C LEU A 4 9.84 -13.52 -9.56
N ASP A 5 10.27 -14.50 -8.77
CA ASP A 5 9.44 -15.05 -7.72
C ASP A 5 9.13 -13.96 -6.66
N PRO A 6 8.09 -14.15 -5.82
CA PRO A 6 7.71 -13.16 -4.82
C PRO A 6 8.83 -12.76 -3.85
N ALA A 7 9.75 -13.66 -3.50
CA ALA A 7 10.85 -13.32 -2.59
C ALA A 7 11.89 -12.45 -3.29
N GLY A 8 12.30 -12.82 -4.51
CA GLY A 8 13.24 -12.02 -5.29
C GLY A 8 12.71 -10.62 -5.63
N ALA A 9 11.41 -10.50 -5.91
CA ALA A 9 10.77 -9.20 -6.10
C ALA A 9 10.81 -8.33 -4.82
N ALA A 10 10.62 -8.92 -3.64
CA ALA A 10 10.69 -8.21 -2.37
C ALA A 10 12.11 -7.74 -2.06
N GLU A 11 13.13 -8.56 -2.32
CA GLU A 11 14.54 -8.18 -2.17
C GLU A 11 14.90 -6.99 -3.06
N ILE A 12 14.49 -7.01 -4.33
CA ILE A 12 14.77 -5.91 -5.26
C ILE A 12 14.08 -4.62 -4.80
N LEU A 13 12.81 -4.68 -4.39
CA LEU A 13 12.11 -3.49 -3.88
C LEU A 13 12.79 -2.93 -2.62
N SER A 14 13.20 -3.82 -1.71
CA SER A 14 13.93 -3.42 -0.49
C SER A 14 15.27 -2.77 -0.83
N LEU A 15 16.03 -3.32 -1.79
CA LEU A 15 17.30 -2.76 -2.24
C LEU A 15 17.10 -1.39 -2.89
N VAL A 16 16.10 -1.23 -3.75
CA VAL A 16 15.77 0.04 -4.39
C VAL A 16 15.40 1.10 -3.35
N ALA A 17 14.58 0.73 -2.35
CA ALA A 17 14.24 1.63 -1.25
C ALA A 17 15.46 2.02 -0.40
N GLU A 18 16.40 1.10 -0.19
CA GLU A 18 17.66 1.38 0.50
C GLU A 18 18.53 2.37 -0.30
N LEU A 19 18.65 2.17 -1.61
CA LEU A 19 19.42 3.04 -2.50
C LEU A 19 18.81 4.45 -2.57
N ASN A 20 17.49 4.57 -2.64
CA ASN A 20 16.77 5.85 -2.55
C ASN A 20 17.21 6.63 -1.29
N LYS A 21 17.19 5.98 -0.12
CA LYS A 21 17.55 6.61 1.16
C LYS A 21 19.04 6.92 1.27
N ARG A 22 19.90 5.99 0.86
CA ARG A 22 21.36 6.12 0.99
C ARG A 22 21.96 7.14 0.02
N LEU A 23 21.43 7.20 -1.20
CA LEU A 23 21.97 8.05 -2.26
C LEU A 23 21.18 9.35 -2.44
N GLY A 24 20.00 9.48 -1.81
CA GLY A 24 19.13 10.64 -1.96
C GLY A 24 18.54 10.78 -3.37
N ILE A 25 18.39 9.68 -4.10
CA ILE A 25 17.88 9.66 -5.48
C ILE A 25 16.36 9.49 -5.53
N THR A 26 15.69 10.15 -6.47
CA THR A 26 14.27 9.89 -6.73
C THR A 26 14.09 8.59 -7.50
N VAL A 27 13.17 7.74 -7.07
CA VAL A 27 12.80 6.50 -7.74
C VAL A 27 11.37 6.61 -8.27
N LEU A 28 11.19 6.38 -9.57
CA LEU A 28 9.89 6.18 -10.18
C LEU A 28 9.70 4.69 -10.45
N LEU A 29 8.75 4.07 -9.76
CA LEU A 29 8.42 2.65 -9.89
C LEU A 29 7.05 2.49 -10.54
N VAL A 30 6.98 1.69 -11.61
CA VAL A 30 5.72 1.28 -12.25
C VAL A 30 5.44 -0.16 -11.84
N GLU A 31 4.41 -0.37 -11.01
CA GLU A 31 4.03 -1.69 -10.51
C GLU A 31 2.52 -1.89 -10.51
N HIS A 32 2.11 -3.15 -10.68
CA HIS A 32 0.71 -3.59 -10.56
C HIS A 32 0.46 -4.37 -9.27
N ARG A 33 1.53 -4.79 -8.58
CA ARG A 33 1.47 -5.55 -7.32
C ARG A 33 1.62 -4.62 -6.13
N LEU A 34 0.55 -3.90 -5.81
CA LEU A 34 0.57 -2.86 -4.79
C LEU A 34 0.75 -3.40 -3.36
N ASP A 35 0.37 -4.66 -3.09
CA ASP A 35 0.67 -5.32 -1.81
C ASP A 35 2.17 -5.31 -1.46
N MET A 36 3.04 -5.33 -2.46
CA MET A 36 4.49 -5.34 -2.27
C MET A 36 5.11 -3.95 -2.39
N ALA A 37 4.58 -3.10 -3.29
CA ALA A 37 5.19 -1.82 -3.60
C ALA A 37 4.75 -0.69 -2.65
N SER A 38 3.48 -0.68 -2.23
CA SER A 38 2.91 0.41 -1.41
C SER A 38 3.66 0.72 -0.11
N PRO A 39 4.27 -0.25 0.62
CA PRO A 39 5.00 0.07 1.85
C PRO A 39 6.29 0.88 1.63
N TYR A 40 6.78 0.96 0.40
CA TYR A 40 8.01 1.66 0.04
C TYR A 40 7.75 2.99 -0.67
N ALA A 41 6.49 3.31 -0.99
CA ALA A 41 6.13 4.47 -1.79
C ALA A 41 5.76 5.66 -0.90
N ASP A 42 6.35 6.82 -1.16
CA ASP A 42 5.93 8.09 -0.53
C ASP A 42 4.69 8.68 -1.22
N ARG A 43 4.48 8.33 -2.49
CA ARG A 43 3.43 8.86 -3.37
C ARG A 43 3.00 7.79 -4.38
N VAL A 44 1.70 7.69 -4.62
CA VAL A 44 1.09 6.83 -5.64
C VAL A 44 0.36 7.70 -6.65
N VAL A 45 0.61 7.41 -7.93
CA VAL A 45 -0.08 8.06 -9.05
C VAL A 45 -0.81 6.97 -9.83
N VAL A 46 -2.12 7.11 -9.96
CA VAL A 46 -2.96 6.23 -10.79
C VAL A 46 -3.22 6.90 -12.11
N MET A 47 -3.03 6.13 -13.19
CA MET A 47 -3.32 6.58 -14.55
C MET A 47 -4.42 5.70 -15.15
N ASP A 48 -5.43 6.34 -15.75
CA ASP A 48 -6.43 5.68 -16.59
C ASP A 48 -6.53 6.40 -17.93
N ARG A 49 -6.60 5.64 -19.02
CA ARG A 49 -6.75 6.15 -20.41
C ARG A 49 -5.81 7.33 -20.75
N GLY A 50 -4.56 7.26 -20.30
CA GLY A 50 -3.53 8.27 -20.58
C GLY A 50 -3.63 9.55 -19.75
N ARG A 51 -4.45 9.57 -18.69
CA ARG A 51 -4.59 10.70 -17.76
C ARG A 51 -4.29 10.25 -16.34
N VAL A 52 -3.76 11.15 -15.53
CA VAL A 52 -3.66 10.96 -14.07
C VAL A 52 -5.06 11.15 -13.48
N VAL A 53 -5.54 10.15 -12.76
CA VAL A 53 -6.86 10.18 -12.10
C VAL A 53 -6.73 10.31 -10.59
N LEU A 54 -5.67 9.73 -9.99
CA LEU A 54 -5.36 9.90 -8.56
C LEU A 54 -3.88 10.20 -8.38
N ASP A 55 -3.58 11.01 -7.38
CA ASP A 55 -2.23 11.45 -7.05
C ASP A 55 -2.16 11.86 -5.58
N GLY A 56 -1.41 11.11 -4.77
CA GLY A 56 -1.29 11.40 -3.35
C GLY A 56 -0.55 10.34 -2.55
N PRO A 57 -0.59 10.43 -1.21
CA PRO A 57 -0.07 9.40 -0.33
C PRO A 57 -0.73 8.04 -0.59
N PRO A 58 -0.01 6.91 -0.43
CA PRO A 58 -0.59 5.58 -0.64
C PRO A 58 -1.86 5.34 0.20
N GLU A 59 -1.92 5.84 1.43
CA GLU A 59 -3.06 5.65 2.32
C GLU A 59 -4.35 6.28 1.78
N GLU A 60 -4.23 7.43 1.12
CA GLU A 60 -5.37 8.14 0.52
C GLU A 60 -5.76 7.54 -0.82
N VAL A 61 -4.76 7.24 -1.67
CA VAL A 61 -5.02 6.72 -3.02
C VAL A 61 -5.58 5.30 -2.96
N LEU A 62 -5.06 4.45 -2.07
CA LEU A 62 -5.41 3.03 -2.01
C LEU A 62 -6.71 2.75 -1.24
N THR A 63 -7.27 3.75 -0.53
CA THR A 63 -8.61 3.69 0.06
C THR A 63 -9.66 4.41 -0.81
N SER A 64 -9.25 4.95 -1.96
CA SER A 64 -10.16 5.60 -2.88
C SER A 64 -10.99 4.57 -3.66
N ARG A 65 -12.31 4.77 -3.68
CA ARG A 65 -13.21 3.99 -4.52
C ARG A 65 -12.88 4.14 -6.01
N GLU A 66 -12.41 5.31 -6.43
CA GLU A 66 -12.01 5.57 -7.82
C GLU A 66 -10.84 4.67 -8.24
N ALA A 67 -9.91 4.34 -7.34
CA ALA A 67 -8.82 3.41 -7.63
C ALA A 67 -9.36 2.01 -7.97
N GLU A 68 -10.33 1.51 -7.19
CA GLU A 68 -10.98 0.21 -7.44
C GLU A 68 -11.78 0.24 -8.75
N GLU A 69 -12.51 1.32 -9.03
CA GLU A 69 -13.33 1.49 -10.23
C GLU A 69 -12.50 1.49 -11.54
N VAL A 70 -11.28 2.04 -11.52
CA VAL A 70 -10.36 2.00 -12.66
C VAL A 70 -9.53 0.71 -12.74
N GLY A 71 -9.83 -0.28 -11.88
CA GLY A 71 -9.25 -1.63 -11.93
C GLY A 71 -7.92 -1.79 -11.21
N ILE A 72 -7.58 -0.88 -10.28
CA ILE A 72 -6.39 -1.03 -9.45
C ILE A 72 -6.62 -2.14 -8.41
N GLY A 73 -5.67 -3.08 -8.35
CA GLY A 73 -5.67 -4.13 -7.32
C GLY A 73 -5.39 -3.55 -5.94
N ILE A 74 -6.44 -3.30 -5.17
CA ILE A 74 -6.34 -2.81 -3.79
C ILE A 74 -5.59 -3.84 -2.92
N PRO A 75 -4.55 -3.42 -2.16
CA PRO A 75 -3.85 -4.33 -1.25
C PRO A 75 -4.80 -4.99 -0.27
N LYS A 76 -4.58 -6.27 0.01
CA LYS A 76 -5.49 -7.08 0.85
C LYS A 76 -5.64 -6.52 2.26
N VAL A 77 -4.58 -5.90 2.78
CA VAL A 77 -4.58 -5.28 4.10
C VAL A 77 -5.43 -4.01 4.15
N VAL A 78 -5.50 -3.25 3.05
CA VAL A 78 -6.39 -2.09 2.94
C VAL A 78 -7.84 -2.54 2.85
N ARG A 79 -8.11 -3.59 2.05
CA ARG A 79 -9.46 -4.19 2.01
C ARG A 79 -9.92 -4.71 3.37
N LEU A 80 -9.03 -5.34 4.14
CA LEU A 80 -9.34 -5.78 5.49
C LEU A 80 -9.61 -4.57 6.43
N TYR A 81 -8.87 -3.47 6.29
CA TYR A 81 -9.12 -2.24 7.03
C TYR A 81 -10.54 -1.70 6.79
N GLU A 82 -11.00 -1.68 5.54
CA GLU A 82 -12.36 -1.25 5.18
C GLU A 82 -13.42 -2.18 5.78
N LEU A 83 -13.24 -3.51 5.65
CA LEU A 83 -14.18 -4.50 6.21
C LEU A 83 -14.30 -4.39 7.75
N LEU A 84 -13.19 -4.12 8.43
CA LEU A 84 -13.20 -3.91 9.89
C LEU A 84 -13.95 -2.62 10.26
N ALA A 85 -13.74 -1.55 9.50
CA ALA A 85 -14.45 -0.29 9.70
C ALA A 85 -15.97 -0.43 9.50
N GLU A 86 -16.40 -1.18 8.47
CA GLU A 86 -17.80 -1.54 8.23
C GLU A 86 -18.40 -2.37 9.37
N SER A 87 -17.57 -3.21 10.00
CA SER A 87 -17.95 -4.02 11.18
C SER A 87 -17.93 -3.21 12.50
N GLY A 88 -17.58 -1.92 12.45
CA GLY A 88 -17.54 -1.02 13.60
C GLY A 88 -16.20 -0.93 14.32
N LEU A 89 -15.17 -1.67 13.89
CA LEU A 89 -13.82 -1.61 14.43
C LEU A 89 -12.98 -0.56 13.68
N ARG A 90 -12.76 0.60 14.29
CA ARG A 90 -11.97 1.67 13.67
C ARG A 90 -10.51 1.58 14.10
N LEU A 91 -9.62 1.39 13.11
CA LEU A 91 -8.18 1.47 13.30
C LEU A 91 -7.71 2.93 13.13
N PRO A 92 -6.67 3.37 13.87
CA PRO A 92 -6.26 4.77 13.88
C PRO A 92 -5.56 5.24 12.58
N LYS A 93 -5.11 4.31 11.74
CA LYS A 93 -4.48 4.61 10.44
C LYS A 93 -4.72 3.48 9.44
N VAL A 94 -4.58 3.80 8.15
CA VAL A 94 -4.63 2.83 7.06
C VAL A 94 -3.35 1.97 7.09
N PRO A 95 -3.45 0.64 7.16
CA PRO A 95 -2.28 -0.23 7.10
C PRO A 95 -1.89 -0.55 5.65
N LEU A 96 -0.59 -0.43 5.35
CA LEU A 96 -0.02 -0.83 4.06
C LEU A 96 0.69 -2.19 4.13
N THR A 97 0.93 -2.74 5.33
CA THR A 97 1.55 -4.06 5.51
C THR A 97 0.74 -4.98 6.42
N PRO A 98 0.90 -6.32 6.29
CA PRO A 98 0.29 -7.26 7.23
C PRO A 98 0.76 -7.07 8.67
N LYS A 99 2.03 -6.67 8.85
CA LYS A 99 2.61 -6.40 10.17
C LYS A 99 1.94 -5.20 10.83
N ASP A 100 1.78 -4.09 10.09
CA ASP A 100 1.12 -2.89 10.59
C ASP A 100 -0.34 -3.19 10.96
N MET A 101 -1.06 -3.92 10.10
CA MET A 101 -2.43 -4.36 10.39
C MET A 101 -2.50 -5.17 11.70
N ALA A 102 -1.64 -6.17 11.87
CA ALA A 102 -1.62 -7.01 13.07
C ALA A 102 -1.36 -6.18 14.33
N SER A 103 -0.41 -5.23 14.27
CA SER A 103 -0.11 -4.32 15.40
C SER A 103 -1.30 -3.42 15.74
N LEU A 104 -1.96 -2.84 14.74
CA LEU A 104 -3.11 -1.95 14.94
C LEU A 104 -4.32 -2.69 15.54
N VAL A 105 -4.62 -3.89 15.05
CA VAL A 105 -5.70 -4.71 15.60
C VAL A 105 -5.41 -5.11 17.04
N ALA A 106 -4.15 -5.48 17.36
CA ALA A 106 -3.76 -5.82 18.71
C ALA A 106 -3.87 -4.63 19.69
N GLU A 107 -3.52 -3.42 19.24
CA GLU A 107 -3.65 -2.19 20.02
C GLU A 107 -5.11 -1.90 20.37
N VAL A 108 -6.01 -1.93 19.39
CA VAL A 108 -7.44 -1.65 19.61
C VAL A 108 -8.10 -2.75 20.45
N ALA A 109 -7.81 -4.03 20.17
CA ALA A 109 -8.35 -5.15 20.94
C ALA A 109 -7.79 -5.20 22.38
N GLY A 110 -6.55 -4.72 22.60
CA GLY A 110 -5.95 -4.58 23.92
C GLY A 110 -6.58 -3.46 24.74
N ALA A 111 -6.97 -2.35 24.09
CA ALA A 111 -7.67 -1.23 24.72
C ALA A 111 -9.14 -1.52 25.07
N CYS A 112 -9.73 -2.58 24.52
CA CYS A 112 -11.10 -3.03 24.82
C CYS A 112 -11.22 -3.97 26.04
N ARG A 113 -10.14 -4.22 26.79
CA ARG A 113 -10.18 -5.02 28.03
C ARG A 113 -10.40 -4.18 29.28
#